data_AF-A0A7C2PB99-F1
#
_entry.id   AF-A0A7C2PB99-F1
#
_cell.length_a   1.000
_cell.length_b   1.000
_cell.length_c   1.000
_cell.angle_alpha   90.00
_cell.angle_beta   90.00
_cell.angle_gamma   90.00
#
_symmetry.space_group_name_H-M   'P 1'
#
loop_
_entity.id
_entity.type
_entity.pdbx_description
1 polymer ?
#
loop_
_entity_poly.entity_id
_entity_poly.type
_entity_poly.pdbx_seq_one_letter_code
_entity_poly.pdbx_strand_id
1 'polypeptide(L)'
;MAVAQDAVTGSGAPAATAPGFSTRLSARGAFLVSAAFVAGLLLLSELPLLDARPVVRASILGAALVLLAWSLLLFGVLRRGQTVAFEVALRPQHYLQACLQGALILYWGYHWREVYNAAPLIVAQLLFAYGFDSLLSWTHRRTFSLGFGPFPIIFSLTLFLWFKDPWFYWQFVMVGIGLAAKEFLRWNRDGRNTHIFNPSSFPLAAVSVFLLLFDATDITWGFLVAQTEFYPPYIYLAIFLIGLPGQYLFGVAPMTMAAVTTTFGFSAIYYAATGSFYFVDAHIPIAVFIGMTLLFTDPATSPRTLVGRILYGVLYGATTVWLYDLLLDSNMPGFYDKLLQVPLLNLSVKVLDRIAASPKLAALDPSAWARTWAPRRRHLAYMGAYGAAFAGMSGSGYLGDEHPGQWTPFWEQACAADRRDACLNLYLLHDGFCAEGAAWSCNEVGVMLAERYENPAVAKAAFDRACALGFAAGCDNAAAIVNGGAFRHDVPTAADYRFILRGSKGPIAETAPERLYARACELGWPGTCKSQS
;
A
#
# COMPACT_ATOMS: atom_id res chain seq x y z
N MET A 1 4.37 56.53 -28.12
CA MET A 1 3.06 56.06 -27.65
C MET A 1 2.73 54.78 -28.39
N ALA A 2 3.18 53.63 -27.87
CA ALA A 2 2.81 52.28 -28.31
C ALA A 2 3.31 51.33 -27.21
N VAL A 3 2.38 50.81 -26.41
CA VAL A 3 2.67 49.78 -25.40
C VAL A 3 2.44 48.44 -26.09
N ALA A 4 3.51 47.68 -26.32
CA ALA A 4 3.44 46.31 -26.79
C ALA A 4 3.02 45.40 -25.63
N GLN A 5 1.88 44.72 -25.79
CA GLN A 5 1.44 43.63 -24.94
C GLN A 5 2.24 42.38 -25.32
N ASP A 6 3.25 42.02 -24.53
CA ASP A 6 3.90 40.72 -24.66
C ASP A 6 3.02 39.63 -24.05
N ALA A 7 2.53 38.77 -24.93
CA ALA A 7 1.75 37.59 -24.62
C ALA A 7 2.55 36.63 -23.74
N VAL A 8 2.06 36.42 -22.52
CA VAL A 8 2.44 35.32 -21.64
C VAL A 8 2.05 34.01 -22.34
N THR A 9 3.00 33.41 -23.05
CA THR A 9 2.85 32.05 -23.58
C THR A 9 2.93 31.09 -22.41
N GLY A 10 1.75 30.64 -21.98
CA GLY A 10 1.60 29.58 -21.00
C GLY A 10 2.38 28.35 -21.41
N SER A 11 3.09 27.78 -20.44
CA SER A 11 3.75 26.48 -20.55
C SER A 11 2.77 25.43 -21.05
N GLY A 12 2.82 25.14 -22.35
CA GLY A 12 2.01 24.11 -22.97
C GLY A 12 2.31 22.78 -22.31
N ALA A 13 1.35 22.27 -21.53
CA ALA A 13 1.32 20.86 -21.16
C ALA A 13 1.46 20.03 -22.45
N PRO A 14 2.25 18.94 -22.46
CA PRO A 14 2.49 18.17 -23.67
C PRO A 14 1.14 17.84 -24.32
N ALA A 15 1.03 18.13 -25.63
CA ALA A 15 -0.10 17.69 -26.45
C ALA A 15 -0.35 16.22 -26.16
N ALA A 16 -1.61 15.80 -26.06
CA ALA A 16 -1.93 14.39 -25.92
C ALA A 16 -1.16 13.64 -27.03
N THR A 17 -0.23 12.77 -26.64
CA THR A 17 0.61 12.05 -27.60
C THR A 17 -0.33 11.36 -28.57
N ALA A 18 -0.22 11.68 -29.86
CA ALA A 18 -1.03 11.04 -30.88
C ALA A 18 -0.86 9.52 -30.73
N PRO A 19 -1.93 8.73 -30.88
CA PRO A 19 -1.81 7.29 -30.79
C PRO A 19 -0.80 6.82 -31.84
N GLY A 20 0.08 5.90 -31.46
CA GLY A 20 1.10 5.37 -32.36
C GLY A 20 0.49 4.57 -33.52
N PHE A 21 -0.75 4.10 -33.33
CA PHE A 21 -1.56 3.45 -34.34
C PHE A 21 -3.05 3.73 -34.09
N SER A 22 -3.84 3.95 -35.14
CA SER A 22 -5.29 4.14 -35.09
C SER A 22 -5.94 3.48 -36.30
N THR A 23 -6.99 2.68 -36.06
CA THR A 23 -7.77 2.04 -37.12
C THR A 23 -9.25 1.96 -36.75
N ARG A 24 -10.12 1.78 -37.74
CA ARG A 24 -11.55 1.51 -37.54
C ARG A 24 -11.79 0.01 -37.64
N LEU A 25 -12.43 -0.55 -36.62
CA LEU A 25 -12.85 -1.94 -36.60
C LEU A 25 -14.32 -2.06 -36.99
N SER A 26 -14.60 -3.07 -37.81
CA SER A 26 -15.96 -3.56 -38.05
C SER A 26 -16.50 -4.29 -36.81
N ALA A 27 -17.79 -4.61 -36.81
CA ALA A 27 -18.40 -5.43 -35.75
C ALA A 27 -17.61 -6.73 -35.50
N ARG A 28 -17.19 -7.42 -36.56
CA ARG A 28 -16.38 -8.65 -36.46
C ARG A 28 -15.02 -8.38 -35.84
N GLY A 29 -14.34 -7.31 -36.24
CA GLY A 29 -13.04 -6.95 -35.68
C GLY A 29 -13.10 -6.64 -34.19
N ALA A 30 -14.10 -5.85 -33.76
CA ALA A 30 -14.31 -5.55 -32.34
C ALA A 30 -14.63 -6.81 -31.52
N PHE A 31 -15.48 -7.69 -32.05
CA PHE A 31 -15.80 -8.97 -31.42
C PHE A 31 -14.58 -9.86 -31.27
N LEU A 32 -13.73 -9.99 -32.30
CA LEU A 32 -12.52 -10.82 -32.23
C LEU A 32 -11.54 -10.33 -31.16
N VAL A 33 -11.39 -9.01 -31.01
CA VAL A 33 -10.54 -8.44 -29.95
C VAL A 33 -11.08 -8.79 -28.57
N SER A 34 -12.38 -8.59 -28.30
CA SER A 34 -12.98 -8.98 -27.03
C SER A 34 -12.94 -10.50 -26.80
N ALA A 35 -13.17 -11.29 -27.84
CA ALA A 35 -13.13 -12.74 -27.79
C ALA A 35 -11.73 -13.28 -27.43
N ALA A 36 -10.66 -12.59 -27.83
CA ALA A 36 -9.31 -12.95 -27.42
C ALA A 36 -9.11 -12.86 -25.89
N PHE A 37 -9.65 -11.82 -25.24
CA PHE A 37 -9.60 -11.70 -23.78
C PHE A 37 -10.45 -12.77 -23.08
N VAL A 38 -11.64 -13.05 -23.61
CA VAL A 38 -12.51 -14.13 -23.12
C VAL A 38 -11.80 -15.48 -23.24
N ALA A 39 -11.22 -15.79 -24.41
CA ALA A 39 -10.47 -17.02 -24.62
C ALA A 39 -9.27 -17.13 -23.65
N GLY A 40 -8.55 -16.03 -23.42
CA GLY A 40 -7.48 -15.99 -22.43
C GLY A 40 -7.96 -16.33 -21.01
N LEU A 41 -9.10 -15.79 -20.58
CA LEU A 41 -9.70 -16.12 -19.28
C LEU A 41 -10.13 -17.59 -19.19
N LEU A 42 -10.73 -18.12 -20.26
CA LEU A 42 -11.13 -19.53 -20.32
C LEU A 42 -9.91 -20.46 -20.25
N LEU A 43 -8.87 -20.19 -21.03
CA LEU A 43 -7.62 -20.95 -20.98
C LEU A 43 -6.98 -20.92 -19.58
N LEU A 44 -6.99 -19.74 -18.94
CA LEU A 44 -6.45 -19.57 -17.59
C LEU A 44 -7.27 -20.32 -16.54
N SER A 45 -8.59 -20.44 -16.74
CA SER A 45 -9.48 -21.17 -15.82
C SER A 45 -9.24 -22.68 -15.81
N GLU A 46 -8.50 -23.21 -16.79
CA GLU A 46 -8.13 -24.63 -16.91
C GLU A 46 -6.73 -24.93 -16.34
N LEU A 47 -6.08 -23.96 -15.67
CA LEU A 47 -4.82 -24.23 -14.99
C LEU A 47 -5.01 -25.22 -13.82
N PRO A 48 -4.18 -26.27 -13.70
CA PRO A 48 -4.30 -27.26 -12.62
C PRO A 48 -4.23 -26.67 -11.21
N LEU A 49 -3.53 -25.54 -11.05
CA LEU A 49 -3.49 -24.76 -9.81
C LEU A 49 -4.90 -24.39 -9.29
N LEU A 50 -5.86 -24.22 -10.20
CA LEU A 50 -7.21 -23.76 -9.85
C LEU A 50 -8.18 -24.91 -9.51
N ASP A 51 -7.78 -26.16 -9.68
CA ASP A 51 -8.59 -27.32 -9.30
C ASP A 51 -8.88 -27.34 -7.80
N ALA A 52 -7.91 -26.91 -6.99
CA ALA A 52 -8.05 -26.74 -5.54
C ALA A 52 -8.72 -25.41 -5.14
N ARG A 53 -9.10 -24.55 -6.09
CA ARG A 53 -9.60 -23.17 -5.86
C ARG A 53 -10.91 -22.94 -6.63
N PRO A 54 -12.00 -23.67 -6.31
CA PRO A 54 -13.22 -23.71 -7.13
C PRO A 54 -13.90 -22.34 -7.29
N VAL A 55 -13.90 -21.52 -6.24
CA VAL A 55 -14.50 -20.17 -6.31
C VAL A 55 -13.69 -19.25 -7.22
N VAL A 56 -12.35 -19.34 -7.19
CA VAL A 56 -11.48 -18.57 -8.10
C VAL A 56 -11.76 -18.96 -9.54
N ARG A 57 -11.81 -20.27 -9.84
CA ARG A 57 -12.15 -20.78 -11.17
C ARG A 57 -13.53 -20.29 -11.63
N ALA A 58 -14.55 -20.45 -10.80
CA ALA A 58 -15.91 -19.99 -11.08
C ALA A 58 -15.99 -18.47 -11.30
N SER A 59 -15.21 -17.69 -10.55
CA SER A 59 -15.12 -16.23 -10.72
C SER A 59 -14.53 -15.85 -12.07
N ILE A 60 -13.46 -16.53 -12.51
CA ILE A 60 -12.83 -16.32 -13.83
C ILE A 60 -13.82 -16.67 -14.96
N LEU A 61 -14.51 -17.81 -14.85
CA LEU A 61 -15.53 -18.23 -15.80
C LEU A 61 -16.70 -17.23 -15.84
N GLY A 62 -17.18 -16.78 -14.69
CA GLY A 62 -18.23 -15.76 -14.59
C GLY A 62 -17.81 -14.44 -15.25
N ALA A 63 -16.58 -13.98 -15.02
CA ALA A 63 -16.03 -12.80 -15.68
C ALA A 63 -15.97 -12.97 -17.21
N ALA A 64 -15.52 -14.14 -17.69
CA ALA A 64 -15.50 -14.46 -19.11
C ALA A 64 -16.91 -14.46 -19.73
N LEU A 65 -17.91 -15.03 -19.05
CA LEU A 65 -19.31 -15.03 -19.49
C LEU A 65 -19.89 -13.62 -19.57
N VAL A 66 -19.62 -12.76 -18.59
CA VAL A 66 -20.07 -11.35 -18.60
C VAL A 66 -19.46 -10.60 -19.80
N LEU A 67 -18.16 -10.75 -20.04
CA LEU A 67 -17.49 -10.13 -21.18
C LEU A 67 -18.02 -10.66 -22.51
N LEU A 68 -18.27 -11.97 -22.62
CA LEU A 68 -18.82 -12.58 -23.82
C LEU A 68 -20.23 -12.06 -24.11
N ALA A 69 -21.11 -12.05 -23.10
CA ALA A 69 -22.47 -11.55 -23.23
C ALA A 69 -22.49 -10.08 -23.69
N TRP A 70 -21.68 -9.22 -23.06
CA TRP A 70 -21.58 -7.82 -23.47
C TRP A 70 -20.97 -7.67 -24.87
N SER A 71 -19.97 -8.47 -25.23
CA SER A 71 -19.40 -8.48 -26.59
C SER A 71 -20.43 -8.86 -27.67
N LEU A 72 -21.27 -9.86 -27.40
CA LEU A 72 -22.36 -10.27 -28.30
C LEU A 72 -23.42 -9.17 -28.47
N LEU A 73 -23.78 -8.48 -27.37
CA LEU A 73 -24.68 -7.33 -27.43
C LEU A 73 -24.09 -6.20 -28.28
N LEU A 74 -22.83 -5.83 -28.05
CA LEU A 74 -22.14 -4.79 -28.80
C LEU A 74 -22.01 -5.17 -30.28
N PHE A 75 -21.69 -6.43 -30.58
CA PHE A 75 -21.67 -6.94 -31.96
C PHE A 75 -23.03 -6.77 -32.65
N GLY A 76 -24.13 -7.09 -31.95
CA GLY A 76 -25.50 -6.91 -32.45
C GLY A 76 -25.86 -5.46 -32.77
N VAL A 77 -25.27 -4.50 -32.05
CA VAL A 77 -25.39 -3.06 -32.32
C VAL A 77 -24.52 -2.66 -33.52
N LEU A 78 -23.25 -3.06 -33.53
CA LEU A 78 -22.28 -2.63 -34.54
C LEU A 78 -22.57 -3.21 -35.93
N ARG A 79 -23.15 -4.42 -36.03
CA ARG A 79 -23.50 -5.04 -37.31
C ARG A 79 -24.53 -4.24 -38.12
N ARG A 80 -25.19 -3.23 -37.54
CA ARG A 80 -26.10 -2.30 -38.21
C ARG A 80 -25.36 -1.19 -39.00
N GLY A 81 -24.11 -1.42 -39.37
CA GLY A 81 -23.29 -0.49 -40.15
C GLY A 81 -22.46 0.50 -39.31
N GLN A 82 -22.33 0.30 -37.99
CA GLN A 82 -21.48 1.15 -37.15
C GLN A 82 -20.07 0.56 -37.04
N THR A 83 -19.07 1.44 -36.93
CA THR A 83 -17.67 1.06 -36.67
C THR A 83 -17.19 1.71 -35.38
N VAL A 84 -16.17 1.10 -34.78
CA VAL A 84 -15.49 1.62 -33.58
C VAL A 84 -14.03 1.88 -33.88
N ALA A 85 -13.42 2.84 -33.20
CA ALA A 85 -12.00 3.11 -33.30
C ALA A 85 -11.21 2.22 -32.33
N PHE A 86 -10.07 1.73 -32.80
CA PHE A 86 -9.09 1.01 -32.04
C PHE A 86 -7.75 1.73 -32.18
N GLU A 87 -7.17 2.10 -31.06
CA GLU A 87 -5.92 2.86 -31.00
C GLU A 87 -4.91 2.13 -30.14
N VAL A 88 -3.62 2.25 -30.47
CA VAL A 88 -2.53 1.82 -29.60
C VAL A 88 -1.82 3.07 -29.06
N ALA A 89 -1.86 3.26 -27.74
CA ALA A 89 -1.28 4.41 -27.06
C ALA A 89 -0.35 3.98 -25.91
N LEU A 90 0.95 3.94 -26.22
CA LEU A 90 1.99 3.69 -25.23
C LEU A 90 2.36 5.00 -24.52
N ARG A 91 1.78 5.20 -23.34
CA ARG A 91 1.99 6.41 -22.55
C ARG A 91 3.14 6.21 -21.54
N PRO A 92 4.16 7.09 -21.51
CA PRO A 92 5.28 7.05 -20.56
C PRO A 92 4.89 6.80 -19.11
N GLN A 93 3.86 7.50 -18.64
CA GLN A 93 3.38 7.36 -17.27
C GLN A 93 2.85 5.96 -16.94
N HIS A 94 2.20 5.28 -17.88
CA HIS A 94 1.59 3.98 -17.60
C HIS A 94 2.62 2.85 -17.60
N TYR A 95 3.48 2.78 -18.62
CA TYR A 95 4.47 1.70 -18.68
C TYR A 95 5.54 1.89 -17.61
N LEU A 96 5.95 3.14 -17.31
CA LEU A 96 6.90 3.37 -16.23
C LEU A 96 6.31 2.91 -14.91
N GLN A 97 5.10 3.34 -14.57
CA GLN A 97 4.46 2.95 -13.31
C GLN A 97 4.26 1.43 -13.23
N ALA A 98 3.93 0.76 -14.34
CA ALA A 98 3.88 -0.70 -14.40
C ALA A 98 5.24 -1.35 -14.09
N CYS A 99 6.34 -0.82 -14.64
CA CYS A 99 7.69 -1.29 -14.33
C CYS A 99 8.05 -1.06 -12.85
N LEU A 100 7.73 0.12 -12.30
CA LEU A 100 8.08 0.47 -10.92
C LEU A 100 7.32 -0.40 -9.91
N GLN A 101 6.00 -0.51 -10.07
CA GLN A 101 5.17 -1.37 -9.21
C GLN A 101 5.48 -2.85 -9.43
N GLY A 102 5.73 -3.28 -10.68
CA GLY A 102 6.15 -4.64 -10.98
C GLY A 102 7.48 -5.03 -10.32
N ALA A 103 8.47 -4.13 -10.32
CA ALA A 103 9.73 -4.35 -9.63
C ALA A 103 9.53 -4.53 -8.12
N LEU A 104 8.67 -3.72 -7.50
CA LEU A 104 8.33 -3.86 -6.09
C LEU A 104 7.59 -5.17 -5.80
N ILE A 105 6.59 -5.54 -6.61
CA ILE A 105 5.85 -6.79 -6.48
C ILE A 105 6.78 -8.00 -6.60
N LEU A 106 7.74 -7.98 -7.54
CA LEU A 106 8.74 -9.04 -7.68
C LEU A 106 9.66 -9.11 -6.46
N TYR A 107 10.11 -7.97 -5.96
CA TYR A 107 10.99 -7.95 -4.80
C TYR A 107 10.27 -8.46 -3.54
N TRP A 108 9.06 -7.95 -3.27
CA TRP A 108 8.21 -8.42 -2.19
C TRP A 108 7.86 -9.91 -2.34
N GLY A 109 7.47 -10.36 -3.54
CA GLY A 109 7.11 -11.75 -3.80
C GLY A 109 8.27 -12.75 -3.69
N TYR A 110 9.51 -12.26 -3.77
CA TYR A 110 10.67 -13.09 -3.45
C TYR A 110 10.71 -13.47 -1.96
N HIS A 111 10.28 -12.56 -1.08
CA HIS A 111 10.26 -12.71 0.37
C HIS A 111 8.92 -13.20 0.94
N TRP A 112 7.82 -13.05 0.19
CA TRP A 112 6.51 -13.60 0.54
C TRP A 112 5.88 -14.31 -0.66
N ARG A 113 5.89 -15.64 -0.65
CA ARG A 113 5.65 -16.45 -1.86
C ARG A 113 4.20 -16.41 -2.34
N GLU A 114 3.29 -16.03 -1.47
CA GLU A 114 1.86 -15.83 -1.71
C GLU A 114 1.62 -14.86 -2.87
N VAL A 115 2.49 -13.86 -3.05
CA VAL A 115 2.46 -12.95 -4.21
C VAL A 115 2.64 -13.70 -5.53
N TYR A 116 3.54 -14.68 -5.57
CA TYR A 116 3.76 -15.51 -6.77
C TYR A 116 2.63 -16.51 -6.98
N ASN A 117 2.04 -17.03 -5.90
CA ASN A 117 0.82 -17.86 -5.97
C ASN A 117 -0.39 -17.06 -6.50
N ALA A 118 -0.37 -15.74 -6.36
CA ALA A 118 -1.37 -14.83 -6.93
C ALA A 118 -1.09 -14.45 -8.40
N ALA A 119 0.07 -14.81 -8.99
CA ALA A 119 0.42 -14.39 -10.35
C ALA A 119 -0.63 -14.77 -11.41
N PRO A 120 -1.21 -15.99 -11.43
CA PRO A 120 -2.31 -16.31 -12.34
C PRO A 120 -3.55 -15.43 -12.11
N LEU A 121 -3.85 -15.06 -10.87
CA LEU A 121 -4.98 -14.18 -10.53
C LEU A 121 -4.74 -12.75 -11.00
N ILE A 122 -3.50 -12.27 -10.95
CA ILE A 122 -3.09 -10.97 -11.52
C ILE A 122 -3.27 -10.99 -13.04
N VAL A 123 -2.87 -12.08 -13.71
CA VAL A 123 -3.09 -12.25 -15.16
C VAL A 123 -4.58 -12.28 -15.49
N ALA A 124 -5.40 -12.98 -14.70
CA ALA A 124 -6.85 -13.00 -14.87
C ALA A 124 -7.45 -11.59 -14.78
N GLN A 125 -7.04 -10.82 -13.77
CA GLN A 125 -7.47 -9.43 -13.59
C GLN A 125 -7.05 -8.54 -14.76
N LEU A 126 -5.84 -8.70 -15.30
CA LEU A 126 -5.38 -7.95 -16.47
C LEU A 126 -6.21 -8.27 -17.72
N LEU A 127 -6.43 -9.56 -18.01
CA LEU A 127 -7.26 -9.99 -19.14
C LEU A 127 -8.69 -9.44 -19.01
N PHE A 128 -9.28 -9.54 -17.83
CA PHE A 128 -10.58 -8.95 -17.54
C PHE A 128 -10.56 -7.43 -17.71
N ALA A 129 -9.56 -6.73 -17.18
CA ALA A 129 -9.46 -5.28 -17.26
C ALA A 129 -9.38 -4.79 -18.71
N TYR A 130 -8.59 -5.45 -19.57
CA TYR A 130 -8.54 -5.12 -21.00
C TYR A 130 -9.87 -5.42 -21.71
N GLY A 131 -10.47 -6.59 -21.46
CA GLY A 131 -11.77 -6.95 -22.03
C GLY A 131 -12.86 -5.96 -21.63
N PHE A 132 -12.96 -5.67 -20.33
CA PHE A 132 -13.93 -4.75 -19.75
C PHE A 132 -13.73 -3.32 -20.25
N ASP A 133 -12.50 -2.79 -20.22
CA ASP A 133 -12.19 -1.43 -20.72
C ASP A 133 -12.49 -1.29 -22.21
N SER A 134 -12.21 -2.33 -23.02
CA SER A 134 -12.54 -2.32 -24.46
C SER A 134 -14.05 -2.19 -24.70
N LEU A 135 -14.85 -3.01 -24.02
CA LEU A 135 -16.31 -3.02 -24.17
C LEU A 135 -16.93 -1.74 -23.61
N LEU A 136 -16.48 -1.29 -22.44
CA LEU A 136 -16.92 -0.06 -21.81
C LEU A 136 -16.62 1.16 -22.70
N SER A 137 -15.37 1.30 -23.14
CA SER A 137 -14.92 2.42 -23.97
C SER A 137 -15.61 2.45 -25.34
N TRP A 138 -15.82 1.30 -25.98
CA TRP A 138 -16.57 1.23 -27.24
C TRP A 138 -18.06 1.50 -27.08
N THR A 139 -18.66 1.07 -25.97
CA THR A 139 -20.07 1.34 -25.69
C THR A 139 -20.30 2.83 -25.44
N HIS A 140 -19.41 3.48 -24.69
CA HIS A 140 -19.57 4.89 -24.31
C HIS A 140 -19.03 5.88 -25.37
N ARG A 141 -17.77 5.74 -25.80
CA ARG A 141 -17.08 6.73 -26.67
C ARG A 141 -16.79 6.26 -28.08
N ARG A 142 -17.10 5.00 -28.41
CA ARG A 142 -16.76 4.37 -29.70
C ARG A 142 -15.26 4.31 -30.01
N THR A 143 -14.38 4.55 -29.03
CA THR A 143 -12.92 4.50 -29.18
C THR A 143 -12.31 3.78 -28.00
N PHE A 144 -11.59 2.69 -28.27
CA PHE A 144 -10.78 1.98 -27.28
C PHE A 144 -9.29 2.20 -27.57
N SER A 145 -8.52 2.44 -26.52
CA SER A 145 -7.07 2.66 -26.60
C SER A 145 -6.34 1.57 -25.84
N LEU A 146 -5.68 0.67 -26.57
CA LEU A 146 -4.83 -0.37 -26.03
C LEU A 146 -3.48 0.22 -25.60
N GLY A 147 -3.07 -0.05 -24.37
CA GLY A 147 -1.78 0.36 -23.83
C GLY A 147 -1.64 -0.06 -22.38
N PHE A 148 -0.60 0.39 -21.69
CA PHE A 148 -0.27 -0.06 -20.33
C PHE A 148 -1.22 0.43 -19.22
N GLY A 149 -2.34 1.08 -19.55
CA GLY A 149 -3.24 1.69 -18.56
C GLY A 149 -3.76 0.73 -17.47
N PRO A 150 -4.16 -0.52 -17.80
CA PRO A 150 -4.62 -1.48 -16.79
C PRO A 150 -3.54 -1.97 -15.82
N PHE A 151 -2.26 -2.01 -16.24
CA PHE A 151 -1.18 -2.59 -15.42
C PHE A 151 -1.01 -1.86 -14.07
N PRO A 152 -0.80 -0.52 -14.03
CA PRO A 152 -0.73 0.19 -12.77
C PRO A 152 -1.97 0.04 -11.89
N ILE A 153 -3.15 -0.15 -12.49
CA ILE A 153 -4.38 -0.36 -11.71
C ILE A 153 -4.28 -1.69 -10.96
N ILE A 154 -4.07 -2.79 -11.69
CA ILE A 154 -4.03 -4.14 -11.10
C ILE A 154 -2.85 -4.30 -10.12
N PHE A 155 -1.69 -3.76 -10.46
CA PHE A 155 -0.51 -3.80 -9.58
C PHE A 155 -0.71 -2.96 -8.32
N SER A 156 -1.38 -1.81 -8.41
CA SER A 156 -1.76 -1.06 -7.20
C SER A 156 -2.76 -1.86 -6.35
N LEU A 157 -3.80 -2.46 -6.93
CA LEU A 157 -4.74 -3.29 -6.16
C LEU A 157 -4.00 -4.42 -5.44
N THR A 158 -3.07 -5.06 -6.13
CA THR A 158 -2.20 -6.12 -5.59
C THR A 158 -1.38 -5.65 -4.39
N LEU A 159 -0.77 -4.46 -4.47
CA LEU A 159 0.06 -3.90 -3.40
C LEU A 159 -0.74 -3.43 -2.18
N PHE A 160 -2.06 -3.27 -2.26
CA PHE A 160 -2.83 -2.66 -1.17
C PHE A 160 -3.95 -3.54 -0.62
N LEU A 161 -4.68 -4.23 -1.49
CA LEU A 161 -5.86 -4.98 -1.09
C LEU A 161 -6.30 -5.97 -2.18
N TRP A 162 -6.21 -7.26 -1.87
CA TRP A 162 -6.84 -8.31 -2.66
C TRP A 162 -7.72 -9.23 -1.79
N PHE A 163 -8.69 -9.86 -2.42
CA PHE A 163 -9.63 -10.77 -1.76
C PHE A 163 -9.06 -12.18 -1.60
N LYS A 164 -9.44 -12.88 -0.52
CA LYS A 164 -9.17 -14.31 -0.34
C LYS A 164 -9.99 -15.13 -1.35
N ASP A 165 -9.55 -16.37 -1.60
CA ASP A 165 -10.12 -17.26 -2.63
C ASP A 165 -11.65 -17.39 -2.60
N PRO A 166 -12.31 -17.58 -1.43
CA PRO A 166 -13.77 -17.70 -1.38
C PRO A 166 -14.52 -16.42 -1.79
N TRP A 167 -13.81 -15.30 -1.89
CA TRP A 167 -14.37 -13.97 -2.17
C TRP A 167 -13.77 -13.34 -3.43
N PHE A 168 -13.01 -14.12 -4.22
CA PHE A 168 -12.22 -13.60 -5.34
C PHE A 168 -13.06 -12.90 -6.43
N TYR A 169 -14.34 -13.21 -6.58
CA TYR A 169 -15.23 -12.51 -7.53
C TYR A 169 -15.31 -11.01 -7.25
N TRP A 170 -15.17 -10.56 -6.00
CA TRP A 170 -15.09 -9.14 -5.65
C TRP A 170 -13.87 -8.45 -6.25
N GLN A 171 -12.81 -9.18 -6.56
CA GLN A 171 -11.64 -8.63 -7.23
C GLN A 171 -12.00 -8.10 -8.63
N PHE A 172 -12.80 -8.84 -9.41
CA PHE A 172 -13.28 -8.37 -10.72
C PHE A 172 -14.26 -7.21 -10.60
N VAL A 173 -15.11 -7.21 -9.57
CA VAL A 173 -16.01 -6.08 -9.27
C VAL A 173 -15.19 -4.82 -8.97
N MET A 174 -14.18 -4.92 -8.12
CA MET A 174 -13.28 -3.83 -7.75
C MET A 174 -12.54 -3.26 -8.98
N VAL A 175 -12.04 -4.11 -9.87
CA VAL A 175 -11.44 -3.70 -11.15
C VAL A 175 -12.46 -2.98 -12.03
N GLY A 176 -13.68 -3.53 -12.14
CA GLY A 176 -14.78 -2.92 -12.89
C GLY A 176 -15.14 -1.52 -12.38
N ILE A 177 -15.23 -1.35 -11.05
CA ILE A 177 -15.48 -0.04 -10.40
C ILE A 177 -14.37 0.95 -10.76
N GLY A 178 -13.10 0.55 -10.69
CA GLY A 178 -11.97 1.42 -11.04
C GLY A 178 -12.00 1.90 -12.49
N LEU A 179 -12.27 0.98 -13.43
CA LEU A 179 -12.37 1.31 -14.86
C LEU A 179 -13.61 2.15 -15.18
N ALA A 180 -14.75 1.85 -14.56
CA ALA A 180 -15.97 2.65 -14.71
C ALA A 180 -15.79 4.06 -14.13
N ALA A 181 -15.17 4.20 -12.96
CA ALA A 181 -14.87 5.49 -12.35
C ALA A 181 -13.95 6.33 -13.26
N LYS A 182 -12.89 5.72 -13.81
CA LYS A 182 -12.01 6.38 -14.79
C LYS A 182 -12.77 6.85 -16.04
N GLU A 183 -13.77 6.08 -16.49
CA GLU A 183 -14.53 6.37 -17.70
C GLU A 183 -15.58 7.46 -17.52
N PHE A 184 -16.31 7.43 -16.40
CA PHE A 184 -17.48 8.28 -16.16
C PHE A 184 -17.19 9.47 -15.23
N LEU A 185 -16.32 9.32 -14.23
CA LEU A 185 -16.02 10.37 -13.25
C LEU A 185 -14.89 11.26 -13.75
N ARG A 186 -15.27 12.18 -14.65
CA ARG A 186 -14.34 13.07 -15.35
C ARG A 186 -14.75 14.53 -15.20
N TRP A 187 -13.78 15.43 -15.35
CA TRP A 187 -14.00 16.87 -15.34
C TRP A 187 -13.23 17.57 -16.45
N ASN A 188 -13.62 18.80 -16.78
CA ASN A 188 -12.78 19.66 -17.59
C ASN A 188 -11.69 20.30 -16.71
N ARG A 189 -10.43 20.10 -17.05
CA ARG A 189 -9.26 20.72 -16.41
C ARG A 189 -8.37 21.33 -17.49
N ASP A 190 -8.36 22.66 -17.58
CA ASP A 190 -7.64 23.45 -18.58
C ASP A 190 -7.95 23.02 -20.03
N GLY A 191 -9.25 22.92 -20.34
CA GLY A 191 -9.73 22.57 -21.67
C GLY A 191 -9.66 21.08 -22.02
N ARG A 192 -9.08 20.23 -21.16
CA ARG A 192 -8.99 18.78 -21.36
C ARG A 192 -9.96 18.03 -20.46
N ASN A 193 -10.67 17.05 -21.03
CA ASN A 193 -11.50 16.13 -20.25
C ASN A 193 -10.63 15.03 -19.63
N THR A 194 -10.44 15.04 -18.31
CA THR A 194 -9.60 14.08 -17.57
C THR A 194 -10.39 13.42 -16.46
N HIS A 195 -10.02 12.20 -16.08
CA HIS A 195 -10.61 11.58 -14.89
C HIS A 195 -10.26 12.41 -13.64
N ILE A 196 -11.17 12.38 -12.66
CA ILE A 196 -11.01 13.09 -11.39
C ILE A 196 -10.13 12.24 -10.47
N PHE A 197 -10.49 10.97 -10.31
CA PHE A 197 -9.87 10.09 -9.34
C PHE A 197 -8.77 9.24 -9.96
N ASN A 198 -7.75 8.94 -9.15
CA ASN A 198 -6.76 7.96 -9.53
C ASN A 198 -7.47 6.58 -9.67
N PRO A 199 -7.34 5.90 -10.84
CA PRO A 199 -8.14 4.70 -11.15
C PRO A 199 -7.94 3.49 -10.23
N SER A 200 -6.83 3.39 -9.49
CA SER A 200 -6.65 2.36 -8.46
C SER A 200 -7.07 2.83 -7.07
N SER A 201 -6.79 4.09 -6.72
CA SER A 201 -7.13 4.61 -5.39
C SER A 201 -8.64 4.70 -5.11
N PHE A 202 -9.45 5.00 -6.13
CA PHE A 202 -10.90 5.11 -5.97
C PHE A 202 -11.56 3.77 -5.58
N PRO A 203 -11.36 2.67 -6.33
CA PRO A 203 -11.91 1.38 -5.92
C PRO A 203 -11.30 0.90 -4.61
N LEU A 204 -10.02 1.17 -4.33
CA LEU A 204 -9.41 0.87 -3.03
C LEU A 204 -10.17 1.55 -1.88
N ALA A 205 -10.40 2.86 -1.97
CA ALA A 205 -11.14 3.60 -0.96
C ALA A 205 -12.60 3.13 -0.82
N ALA A 206 -13.31 2.96 -1.95
CA ALA A 206 -14.71 2.55 -1.94
C ALA A 206 -14.90 1.15 -1.32
N VAL A 207 -14.06 0.20 -1.70
CA VAL A 207 -14.06 -1.15 -1.11
C VAL A 207 -13.61 -1.10 0.34
N SER A 208 -12.62 -0.29 0.71
CA SER A 208 -12.21 -0.13 2.10
C SER A 208 -13.34 0.37 3.00
N VAL A 209 -14.08 1.40 2.57
CA VAL A 209 -15.27 1.88 3.28
C VAL A 209 -16.31 0.77 3.41
N PHE A 210 -16.58 0.01 2.34
CA PHE A 210 -17.48 -1.12 2.41
C PHE A 210 -17.03 -2.16 3.45
N LEU A 211 -15.77 -2.58 3.41
CA LEU A 211 -15.23 -3.58 4.35
C LEU A 211 -15.30 -3.11 5.81
N LEU A 212 -15.02 -1.83 6.05
CA LEU A 212 -15.13 -1.22 7.38
C LEU A 212 -16.58 -1.14 7.88
N LEU A 213 -17.53 -0.78 7.01
CA LEU A 213 -18.94 -0.68 7.38
C LEU A 213 -19.59 -2.04 7.71
N PHE A 214 -19.08 -3.11 7.12
CA PHE A 214 -19.63 -4.46 7.28
C PHE A 214 -18.76 -5.38 8.16
N ASP A 215 -17.72 -4.84 8.81
CA ASP A 215 -16.74 -5.60 9.61
C ASP A 215 -16.23 -6.85 8.87
N ALA A 216 -15.89 -6.69 7.59
CA ALA A 216 -15.60 -7.79 6.66
C ALA A 216 -14.13 -7.80 6.23
N THR A 217 -13.23 -7.17 6.99
CA THR A 217 -11.80 -7.07 6.63
C THR A 217 -11.13 -8.43 6.47
N ASP A 218 -11.56 -9.42 7.26
CA ASP A 218 -11.05 -10.79 7.31
C ASP A 218 -11.23 -11.56 6.00
N ILE A 219 -12.14 -11.15 5.11
CA ILE A 219 -12.30 -11.75 3.78
C ILE A 219 -11.19 -11.36 2.79
N THR A 220 -10.33 -10.41 3.19
CA THR A 220 -9.21 -9.92 2.39
C THR A 220 -7.88 -10.32 2.99
N TRP A 221 -6.82 -10.17 2.22
CA TRP A 221 -5.46 -10.26 2.74
C TRP A 221 -4.90 -8.90 3.19
N GLY A 222 -5.71 -7.82 3.24
CA GLY A 222 -5.21 -6.45 3.39
C GLY A 222 -4.26 -6.24 4.59
N PHE A 223 -4.57 -6.86 5.73
CA PHE A 223 -3.71 -6.83 6.90
C PHE A 223 -2.35 -7.51 6.65
N LEU A 224 -2.37 -8.75 6.13
CA LEU A 224 -1.15 -9.50 5.81
C LEU A 224 -0.34 -8.85 4.69
N VAL A 225 -0.99 -8.23 3.71
CA VAL A 225 -0.31 -7.43 2.68
C VAL A 225 0.46 -6.29 3.34
N ALA A 226 -0.20 -5.47 4.17
CA ALA A 226 0.44 -4.35 4.83
C ALA A 226 1.59 -4.76 5.78
N GLN A 227 1.50 -5.94 6.39
CA GLN A 227 2.54 -6.48 7.28
C GLN A 227 3.71 -7.10 6.50
N THR A 228 3.44 -7.96 5.53
CA THR A 228 4.47 -8.72 4.81
C THR A 228 5.29 -7.87 3.84
N GLU A 229 4.80 -6.68 3.48
CA GLU A 229 5.58 -5.67 2.78
C GLU A 229 6.84 -5.24 3.55
N PHE A 230 6.90 -5.44 4.88
CA PHE A 230 8.12 -5.21 5.65
C PHE A 230 9.16 -6.34 5.53
N TYR A 231 8.80 -7.52 5.01
CA TYR A 231 9.69 -8.68 4.99
C TYR A 231 10.99 -8.48 4.21
N PRO A 232 11.00 -7.84 3.03
CA PRO A 232 12.24 -7.60 2.32
C PRO A 232 13.21 -6.72 3.14
N PRO A 233 14.52 -7.03 3.11
CA PRO A 233 15.51 -6.18 3.75
C PRO A 233 15.62 -4.83 3.03
N TYR A 234 15.94 -3.76 3.76
CA TYR A 234 16.13 -2.42 3.17
C TYR A 234 14.94 -1.92 2.32
N ILE A 235 13.72 -2.34 2.64
CA ILE A 235 12.54 -2.09 1.78
C ILE A 235 12.25 -0.60 1.56
N TYR A 236 12.49 0.26 2.56
CA TYR A 236 12.37 1.72 2.39
C TYR A 236 13.34 2.25 1.34
N LEU A 237 14.58 1.79 1.35
CA LEU A 237 15.58 2.15 0.35
C LEU A 237 15.16 1.64 -1.03
N ALA A 238 14.69 0.40 -1.12
CA ALA A 238 14.20 -0.18 -2.36
C ALA A 238 13.06 0.65 -2.97
N ILE A 239 12.02 0.98 -2.19
CA ILE A 239 10.89 1.82 -2.64
C ILE A 239 11.37 3.22 -3.03
N PHE A 240 12.26 3.81 -2.25
CA PHE A 240 12.84 5.12 -2.56
C PHE A 240 13.54 5.11 -3.93
N LEU A 241 14.42 4.14 -4.17
CA LEU A 241 15.16 3.99 -5.43
C LEU A 241 14.23 3.66 -6.61
N ILE A 242 13.27 2.75 -6.42
CA ILE A 242 12.24 2.42 -7.42
C ILE A 242 11.40 3.65 -7.77
N GLY A 243 11.13 4.54 -6.82
CA GLY A 243 10.38 5.77 -7.07
C GLY A 243 11.12 6.79 -7.93
N LEU A 244 12.45 6.87 -7.84
CA LEU A 244 13.26 7.96 -8.42
C LEU A 244 13.00 8.23 -9.93
N PRO A 245 12.86 7.23 -10.81
CA PRO A 245 12.54 7.48 -12.22
C PRO A 245 11.22 8.26 -12.40
N GLY A 246 10.19 7.91 -11.64
CA GLY A 246 8.90 8.63 -11.65
C GLY A 246 9.03 10.05 -11.11
N GLN A 247 9.78 10.21 -10.01
CA GLN A 247 10.09 11.52 -9.42
C GLN A 247 10.79 12.44 -10.44
N TYR A 248 11.76 11.90 -11.18
CA TYR A 248 12.52 12.62 -12.21
C TYR A 248 11.67 12.97 -13.44
N LEU A 249 10.90 11.99 -13.94
CA LEU A 249 10.12 12.12 -15.18
C LEU A 249 8.93 13.06 -15.02
N PHE A 250 8.27 13.04 -13.86
CA PHE A 250 7.01 13.76 -13.66
C PHE A 250 7.09 14.94 -12.70
N GLY A 251 8.25 15.14 -12.04
CA GLY A 251 8.48 16.28 -11.15
C GLY A 251 7.65 16.21 -9.86
N VAL A 252 7.34 15.00 -9.41
CA VAL A 252 6.48 14.72 -8.25
C VAL A 252 7.26 14.65 -6.92
N ALA A 253 8.57 14.90 -6.96
CA ALA A 253 9.45 14.88 -5.79
C ALA A 253 9.01 15.83 -4.67
N PRO A 254 8.63 17.10 -4.94
CA PRO A 254 8.19 18.01 -3.87
C PRO A 254 6.96 17.49 -3.13
N MET A 255 6.04 16.85 -3.85
CA MET A 255 4.81 16.30 -3.30
C MET A 255 5.08 15.07 -2.43
N THR A 256 5.90 14.14 -2.94
CA THR A 256 6.28 12.92 -2.20
C THR A 256 7.10 13.29 -0.96
N MET A 257 8.11 14.15 -1.11
CA MET A 257 8.95 14.63 -0.02
C MET A 257 8.12 15.31 1.07
N ALA A 258 7.16 16.17 0.71
CA ALA A 258 6.29 16.84 1.68
C ALA A 258 5.43 15.84 2.46
N ALA A 259 4.87 14.82 1.81
CA ALA A 259 4.10 13.77 2.49
C ALA A 259 4.95 12.95 3.47
N VAL A 260 6.13 12.50 3.02
CA VAL A 260 7.06 11.70 3.81
C VAL A 260 7.58 12.48 5.01
N THR A 261 8.07 13.71 4.79
CA THR A 261 8.63 14.55 5.86
C THR A 261 7.57 15.01 6.86
N THR A 262 6.33 15.26 6.42
CA THR A 262 5.22 15.59 7.35
C THR A 262 4.91 14.41 8.26
N THR A 263 4.81 13.20 7.71
CA THR A 263 4.48 11.99 8.47
C THR A 263 5.60 11.62 9.44
N PHE A 264 6.85 11.61 8.95
CA PHE A 264 8.03 11.37 9.77
C PHE A 264 8.16 12.42 10.87
N GLY A 265 8.05 13.70 10.52
CA GLY A 265 8.19 14.81 11.45
C GLY A 265 7.15 14.74 12.57
N PHE A 266 5.89 14.46 12.25
CA PHE A 266 4.86 14.24 13.25
C PHE A 266 5.22 13.07 14.19
N SER A 267 5.55 11.91 13.62
CA SER A 267 5.85 10.71 14.41
C SER A 267 7.11 10.89 15.28
N ALA A 268 8.13 11.59 14.80
CA ALA A 268 9.33 11.94 15.56
C ALA A 268 9.03 12.91 16.71
N ILE A 269 8.18 13.93 16.48
CA ILE A 269 7.73 14.86 17.53
C ILE A 269 6.91 14.10 18.58
N TYR A 270 6.03 13.18 18.16
CA TYR A 270 5.26 12.34 19.06
C TYR A 270 6.16 11.49 19.97
N TYR A 271 7.17 10.84 19.39
CA TYR A 271 8.14 10.07 20.15
C TYR A 271 8.93 10.94 21.13
N ALA A 272 9.40 12.11 20.70
CA ALA A 272 10.10 13.04 21.57
C ALA A 272 9.23 13.54 22.75
N ALA A 273 7.92 13.69 22.53
CA ALA A 273 6.99 14.16 23.55
C ALA A 273 6.52 13.05 24.52
N THR A 274 6.34 11.83 24.04
CA THR A 274 5.70 10.74 24.81
C THR A 274 6.67 9.65 25.27
N GLY A 275 7.82 9.50 24.60
CA GLY A 275 8.72 8.37 24.76
C GLY A 275 8.20 7.05 24.17
N SER A 276 7.14 7.10 23.34
CA SER A 276 6.51 5.96 22.68
C SER A 276 6.31 6.26 21.19
N PHE A 277 6.30 5.24 20.33
CA PHE A 277 6.11 5.45 18.89
C PHE A 277 4.63 5.58 18.53
N TYR A 278 4.33 6.52 17.62
CA TYR A 278 2.96 6.72 17.14
C TYR A 278 2.48 5.56 16.27
N PHE A 279 3.30 5.16 15.29
CA PHE A 279 3.12 3.88 14.63
C PHE A 279 4.13 2.90 15.23
N VAL A 280 3.67 1.70 15.56
CA VAL A 280 4.40 0.74 16.39
C VAL A 280 5.81 0.45 15.86
N ASP A 281 5.94 0.01 14.60
CA ASP A 281 7.17 -0.58 14.08
C ASP A 281 7.97 0.33 13.14
N ALA A 282 7.52 1.57 12.92
CA ALA A 282 8.19 2.54 12.06
C ALA A 282 7.70 3.99 12.31
N HIS A 283 8.47 5.00 11.91
CA HIS A 283 7.93 6.37 11.85
C HIS A 283 6.98 6.62 10.67
N ILE A 284 7.03 5.78 9.64
CA ILE A 284 6.10 5.79 8.49
C ILE A 284 5.79 4.33 8.15
N PRO A 285 4.56 3.82 8.31
CA PRO A 285 4.23 2.45 7.92
C PRO A 285 4.60 2.15 6.46
N ILE A 286 5.06 0.93 6.15
CA ILE A 286 5.62 0.64 4.81
C ILE A 286 4.58 0.84 3.69
N ALA A 287 3.34 0.39 3.91
CA ALA A 287 2.25 0.55 2.96
C ALA A 287 1.91 2.04 2.71
N VAL A 288 2.02 2.88 3.75
CA VAL A 288 1.86 4.34 3.63
C VAL A 288 2.97 4.90 2.73
N PHE A 289 4.22 4.48 2.94
CA PHE A 289 5.37 4.91 2.15
C PHE A 289 5.28 4.47 0.67
N ILE A 290 4.78 3.26 0.40
CA ILE A 290 4.45 2.77 -0.96
C ILE A 290 3.39 3.67 -1.59
N GLY A 291 2.31 3.95 -0.86
CA GLY A 291 1.24 4.84 -1.30
C GLY A 291 1.79 6.21 -1.68
N MET A 292 2.68 6.73 -0.82
CA MET A 292 3.32 8.02 -1.01
C MET A 292 4.18 8.10 -2.27
N THR A 293 4.84 6.99 -2.61
CA THR A 293 5.84 6.95 -3.68
C THR A 293 5.25 6.53 -5.02
N LEU A 294 4.29 5.59 -5.03
CA LEU A 294 3.86 4.88 -6.24
C LEU A 294 2.36 4.93 -6.53
N LEU A 295 1.51 5.38 -5.59
CA LEU A 295 0.06 5.42 -5.80
C LEU A 295 -0.44 6.82 -6.15
N PHE A 296 -0.17 7.81 -5.31
CA PHE A 296 -0.76 9.16 -5.47
C PHE A 296 0.06 10.09 -6.37
N THR A 297 1.17 9.59 -6.92
CA THR A 297 2.10 10.34 -7.77
C THR A 297 1.68 10.48 -9.23
N ASP A 298 0.44 10.09 -9.58
CA ASP A 298 -0.10 10.26 -10.93
C ASP A 298 -0.28 11.75 -11.30
N PRO A 299 0.39 12.25 -12.36
CA PRO A 299 0.27 13.63 -12.80
C PRO A 299 -1.14 14.05 -13.25
N ALA A 300 -1.99 13.09 -13.63
CA ALA A 300 -3.36 13.40 -14.04
C ALA A 300 -4.24 13.85 -12.87
N THR A 301 -3.95 13.34 -11.67
CA THR A 301 -4.79 13.44 -10.47
C THR A 301 -4.13 14.18 -9.32
N SER A 302 -3.00 14.87 -9.59
CA SER A 302 -2.27 15.71 -8.65
C SER A 302 -2.23 17.19 -9.08
N PRO A 303 -1.88 18.12 -8.18
CA PRO A 303 -1.71 19.55 -8.51
C PRO A 303 -0.58 19.81 -9.52
N ARG A 304 -0.74 20.89 -10.28
CA ARG A 304 0.25 21.29 -11.30
C ARG A 304 1.26 22.30 -10.79
N THR A 305 0.83 23.14 -9.84
CA THR A 305 1.71 24.14 -9.21
C THR A 305 2.66 23.49 -8.21
N LEU A 306 3.86 24.05 -8.04
CA LEU A 306 4.83 23.57 -7.06
C LEU A 306 4.28 23.67 -5.63
N VAL A 307 3.74 24.84 -5.27
CA VAL A 307 3.11 25.07 -3.96
C VAL A 307 1.92 24.14 -3.76
N GLY A 308 1.07 23.96 -4.79
CA GLY A 308 -0.04 23.00 -4.72
C GLY A 308 0.42 21.57 -4.47
N ARG A 309 1.53 21.13 -5.10
CA ARG A 309 2.15 19.82 -4.85
C ARG A 309 2.64 19.66 -3.42
N ILE A 310 3.29 20.69 -2.86
CA ILE A 310 3.74 20.68 -1.46
C ILE A 310 2.54 20.60 -0.52
N LEU A 311 1.53 21.47 -0.70
CA LEU A 311 0.31 21.47 0.12
C LEU A 311 -0.42 20.14 0.05
N TYR A 312 -0.52 19.54 -1.14
CA TYR A 312 -1.12 18.22 -1.31
C TYR A 312 -0.34 17.14 -0.56
N GLY A 313 0.99 17.18 -0.63
CA GLY A 313 1.84 16.25 0.14
C GLY A 313 1.67 16.41 1.64
N VAL A 314 1.69 17.64 2.16
CA VAL A 314 1.42 17.94 3.58
C VAL A 314 0.06 17.41 4.00
N LEU A 315 -0.98 17.69 3.20
CA LEU A 315 -2.33 17.20 3.47
C LEU A 315 -2.36 15.67 3.50
N TYR A 316 -1.76 14.99 2.52
CA TYR A 316 -1.66 13.54 2.50
C TYR A 316 -1.02 12.99 3.79
N GLY A 317 0.13 13.54 4.19
CA GLY A 317 0.82 13.10 5.41
C GLY A 317 -0.03 13.32 6.66
N ALA A 318 -0.58 14.53 6.82
CA ALA A 318 -1.40 14.90 7.97
C ALA A 318 -2.70 14.08 8.05
N THR A 319 -3.40 13.88 6.93
CA THR A 319 -4.63 13.08 6.93
C THR A 319 -4.35 11.60 7.15
N THR A 320 -3.17 11.09 6.78
CA THR A 320 -2.80 9.69 7.07
C THR A 320 -2.67 9.49 8.58
N VAL A 321 -1.91 10.38 9.22
CA VAL A 321 -1.72 10.39 10.68
C VAL A 321 -3.07 10.48 11.41
N TRP A 322 -3.92 11.42 10.98
CA TRP A 322 -5.23 11.61 11.59
C TRP A 322 -6.19 10.42 11.37
N LEU A 323 -6.21 9.84 10.17
CA LEU A 323 -7.05 8.67 9.89
C LEU A 323 -6.59 7.43 10.66
N TYR A 324 -5.28 7.26 10.88
CA TYR A 324 -4.76 6.18 11.69
C TYR A 324 -5.34 6.22 13.11
N ASP A 325 -5.28 7.38 13.76
CA ASP A 325 -5.86 7.62 15.09
C ASP A 325 -7.38 7.36 15.09
N LEU A 326 -8.09 7.97 14.14
CA LEU A 326 -9.54 7.87 14.05
C LEU A 326 -10.02 6.42 13.89
N LEU A 327 -9.32 5.63 13.09
CA LEU A 327 -9.66 4.22 12.89
C LEU A 327 -9.41 3.42 14.17
N LEU A 328 -8.25 3.60 14.83
CA LEU A 328 -7.94 2.89 16.07
C LEU A 328 -8.91 3.25 17.21
N ASP A 329 -9.23 4.53 17.39
CA ASP A 329 -10.23 5.01 18.35
C ASP A 329 -11.62 4.42 18.09
N SER A 330 -11.91 4.07 16.83
CA SER A 330 -13.15 3.42 16.42
C SER A 330 -13.08 1.89 16.46
N ASN A 331 -12.01 1.31 17.01
CA ASN A 331 -11.71 -0.13 17.01
C ASN A 331 -11.70 -0.74 15.59
N MET A 332 -11.27 0.04 14.60
CA MET A 332 -11.15 -0.35 13.20
C MET A 332 -9.67 -0.55 12.82
N PRO A 333 -9.36 -1.42 11.84
CA PRO A 333 -7.99 -1.65 11.43
C PRO A 333 -7.32 -0.39 10.87
N GLY A 334 -6.27 0.09 11.54
CA GLY A 334 -5.55 1.32 11.16
C GLY A 334 -4.92 1.30 9.77
N PHE A 335 -4.68 0.12 9.19
CA PHE A 335 -4.07 0.00 7.86
C PHE A 335 -4.95 0.56 6.72
N TYR A 336 -6.22 0.93 6.94
CA TYR A 336 -7.01 1.57 5.89
C TYR A 336 -6.71 3.06 5.70
N ASP A 337 -6.00 3.69 6.65
CA ASP A 337 -5.60 5.10 6.66
C ASP A 337 -5.11 5.63 5.30
N LYS A 338 -4.20 4.91 4.65
CA LYS A 338 -3.61 5.31 3.37
C LYS A 338 -4.58 5.25 2.20
N LEU A 339 -5.65 4.46 2.29
CA LEU A 339 -6.58 4.20 1.19
C LEU A 339 -7.72 5.21 1.14
N LEU A 340 -8.25 5.61 2.31
CA LEU A 340 -9.49 6.38 2.41
C LEU A 340 -9.35 7.83 1.92
N GLN A 341 -8.19 8.46 2.13
CA GLN A 341 -8.00 9.88 1.87
C GLN A 341 -7.81 10.26 0.40
N VAL A 342 -7.29 9.35 -0.44
CA VAL A 342 -6.79 9.72 -1.78
C VAL A 342 -7.89 10.29 -2.68
N PRO A 343 -9.13 9.75 -2.72
CA PRO A 343 -10.20 10.36 -3.50
C PRO A 343 -10.59 11.76 -3.02
N LEU A 344 -10.58 12.02 -1.71
CA LEU A 344 -10.86 13.35 -1.15
C LEU A 344 -9.78 14.35 -1.56
N LEU A 345 -8.52 13.92 -1.52
CA LEU A 345 -7.41 14.74 -2.01
C LEU A 345 -7.52 14.99 -3.52
N ASN A 346 -7.90 14.00 -4.33
CA ASN A 346 -8.12 14.20 -5.77
C ASN A 346 -9.18 15.28 -6.06
N LEU A 347 -10.26 15.33 -5.29
CA LEU A 347 -11.29 16.38 -5.39
C LEU A 347 -10.75 17.77 -5.03
N SER A 348 -9.78 17.85 -4.11
CA SER A 348 -9.19 19.11 -3.67
C SER A 348 -8.22 19.75 -4.67
N VAL A 349 -7.74 19.00 -5.68
CA VAL A 349 -6.65 19.41 -6.58
C VAL A 349 -6.85 20.78 -7.22
N LYS A 350 -8.05 21.06 -7.75
CA LYS A 350 -8.35 22.37 -8.38
C LYS A 350 -8.36 23.52 -7.37
N VAL A 351 -8.82 23.25 -6.15
CA VAL A 351 -8.85 24.23 -5.06
C VAL A 351 -7.42 24.52 -4.60
N LEU A 352 -6.58 23.50 -4.45
CA LEU A 352 -5.18 23.65 -4.09
C LEU A 352 -4.39 24.44 -5.15
N ASP A 353 -4.58 24.16 -6.44
CA ASP A 353 -3.96 24.95 -7.51
C ASP A 353 -4.44 26.42 -7.48
N ARG A 354 -5.71 26.69 -7.14
CA ARG A 354 -6.24 28.06 -6.99
C ARG A 354 -5.66 28.78 -5.77
N ILE A 355 -5.54 28.08 -4.64
CA ILE A 355 -4.94 28.60 -3.41
C ILE A 355 -3.46 28.93 -3.66
N ALA A 356 -2.74 28.03 -4.31
CA ALA A 356 -1.34 28.22 -4.70
C ALA A 356 -1.13 29.43 -5.64
N ALA A 357 -2.13 29.74 -6.48
CA ALA A 357 -2.10 30.91 -7.36
C ALA A 357 -2.46 32.24 -6.67
N SER A 358 -2.84 32.22 -5.38
CA SER A 358 -3.15 33.46 -4.64
C SER A 358 -1.89 34.33 -4.45
N PRO A 359 -1.99 35.68 -4.46
CA PRO A 359 -0.82 36.55 -4.41
C PRO A 359 0.11 36.29 -3.21
N LYS A 360 -0.46 35.97 -2.04
CA LYS A 360 0.30 35.69 -0.81
C LYS A 360 1.15 34.42 -0.94
N LEU A 361 0.58 33.34 -1.45
CA LEU A 361 1.27 32.06 -1.58
C LEU A 361 2.16 32.01 -2.83
N ALA A 362 1.78 32.71 -3.89
CA ALA A 362 2.63 32.89 -5.07
C ALA A 362 3.93 33.64 -4.75
N ALA A 363 3.90 34.56 -3.76
CA ALA A 363 5.11 35.21 -3.26
C ALA A 363 6.06 34.25 -2.53
N LEU A 364 5.52 33.17 -1.94
CA LEU A 364 6.29 32.11 -1.29
C LEU A 364 6.69 30.98 -2.25
N ASP A 365 6.39 31.10 -3.55
CA ASP A 365 6.71 30.05 -4.51
C ASP A 365 8.23 29.84 -4.59
N PRO A 366 8.75 28.69 -4.12
CA PRO A 366 10.16 28.38 -4.19
C PRO A 366 10.63 28.22 -5.63
N SER A 367 9.74 28.22 -6.63
CA SER A 367 10.19 28.26 -8.02
C SER A 367 10.81 29.61 -8.42
N ALA A 368 10.59 30.68 -7.62
CA ALA A 368 11.06 32.04 -7.91
C ALA A 368 12.57 32.13 -8.18
N TRP A 369 13.38 31.46 -7.35
CA TRP A 369 14.85 31.44 -7.50
C TRP A 369 15.35 30.53 -8.63
N ALA A 370 14.48 29.67 -9.18
CA ALA A 370 14.80 28.71 -10.24
C ALA A 370 14.02 28.95 -11.55
N ARG A 371 13.35 30.11 -11.72
CA ARG A 371 12.47 30.39 -12.89
C ARG A 371 13.18 30.27 -14.24
N THR A 372 14.49 30.50 -14.29
CA THR A 372 15.31 30.39 -15.51
C THR A 372 15.79 28.96 -15.79
N TRP A 373 15.65 28.04 -14.82
CA TRP A 373 16.13 26.67 -14.98
C TRP A 373 15.21 25.85 -15.86
N ALA A 374 15.82 24.98 -16.68
CA ALA A 374 15.09 23.94 -17.39
C ALA A 374 14.31 23.04 -16.41
N PRO A 375 13.08 22.59 -16.74
CA PRO A 375 12.25 21.78 -15.83
C PRO A 375 12.96 20.56 -15.24
N ARG A 376 13.76 19.87 -16.06
CA ARG A 376 14.54 18.69 -15.64
C ARG A 376 15.59 19.00 -14.57
N ARG A 377 16.22 20.17 -14.62
CA ARG A 377 17.18 20.61 -13.59
C ARG A 377 16.46 20.88 -12.26
N ARG A 378 15.24 21.44 -12.31
CA ARG A 378 14.41 21.61 -11.09
C ARG A 378 14.02 20.26 -10.51
N HIS A 379 13.61 19.30 -11.35
CA HIS A 379 13.27 17.95 -10.87
C HIS A 379 14.47 17.32 -10.14
N LEU A 380 15.68 17.42 -10.69
CA LEU A 380 16.90 16.94 -10.03
C LEU A 380 17.18 17.65 -8.71
N ALA A 381 16.99 18.97 -8.63
CA ALA A 381 17.20 19.71 -7.40
C ALA A 381 16.26 19.24 -6.28
N TYR A 382 14.97 19.07 -6.58
CA TYR A 382 14.01 18.53 -5.62
C TYR A 382 14.25 17.06 -5.28
N MET A 383 14.71 16.26 -6.24
CA MET A 383 15.15 14.89 -5.96
C MET A 383 16.39 14.85 -5.08
N GLY A 384 17.34 15.77 -5.27
CA GLY A 384 18.51 15.90 -4.41
C GLY A 384 18.14 16.31 -3.00
N ALA A 385 17.24 17.29 -2.86
CA ALA A 385 16.69 17.67 -1.56
C ALA A 385 15.94 16.51 -0.89
N TYR A 386 15.13 15.77 -1.65
CA TYR A 386 14.44 14.59 -1.13
C TYR A 386 15.42 13.48 -0.75
N GLY A 387 16.48 13.25 -1.52
CA GLY A 387 17.53 12.30 -1.21
C GLY A 387 18.30 12.67 0.06
N ALA A 388 18.60 13.95 0.27
CA ALA A 388 19.21 14.43 1.51
C ALA A 388 18.28 14.22 2.71
N ALA A 389 16.99 14.54 2.57
CA ALA A 389 16.00 14.29 3.62
C ALA A 389 15.86 12.79 3.93
N PHE A 390 15.76 11.95 2.91
CA PHE A 390 15.67 10.49 3.05
C PHE A 390 16.92 9.91 3.73
N ALA A 391 18.11 10.35 3.33
CA ALA A 391 19.36 9.94 3.95
C ALA A 391 19.44 10.40 5.42
N GLY A 392 18.99 11.62 5.74
CA GLY A 392 18.92 12.12 7.11
C GLY A 392 17.96 11.32 7.99
N MET A 393 16.75 11.02 7.48
CA MET A 393 15.78 10.17 8.20
C MET A 393 16.30 8.75 8.37
N SER A 394 16.89 8.14 7.34
CA SER A 394 17.44 6.78 7.42
C SER A 394 18.64 6.69 8.37
N GLY A 395 19.57 7.66 8.27
CA GLY A 395 20.77 7.71 9.12
C GLY A 395 20.49 7.99 10.60
N SER A 396 19.26 8.40 10.94
CA SER A 396 18.84 8.54 12.34
C SER A 396 18.48 7.21 13.03
N GLY A 397 18.39 6.10 12.27
CA GLY A 397 17.93 4.79 12.76
C GLY A 397 16.40 4.66 12.85
N TYR A 398 15.67 5.74 12.57
CA TYR A 398 14.22 5.84 12.72
C TYR A 398 13.43 5.63 11.40
N LEU A 399 14.12 5.31 10.30
CA LEU A 399 13.50 4.93 9.04
C LEU A 399 14.28 3.75 8.44
N GLY A 400 13.73 2.54 8.55
CA GLY A 400 14.39 1.33 8.05
C GLY A 400 14.21 0.12 8.95
N ASP A 401 15.11 -0.85 8.80
CA ASP A 401 15.07 -2.15 9.46
C ASP A 401 15.60 -2.12 10.90
N GLU A 402 16.26 -1.03 11.29
CA GLU A 402 16.87 -0.86 12.62
C GLU A 402 15.94 -0.11 13.59
N HIS A 403 14.71 0.19 13.17
CA HIS A 403 13.78 0.98 13.97
C HIS A 403 13.51 0.32 15.34
N PRO A 404 13.73 1.01 16.48
CA PRO A 404 13.62 0.39 17.81
C PRO A 404 12.26 -0.23 18.10
N GLY A 405 11.17 0.37 17.58
CA GLY A 405 9.81 -0.15 17.74
C GLY A 405 9.54 -1.51 17.08
N GLN A 406 10.48 -2.04 16.29
CA GLN A 406 10.39 -3.42 15.77
C GLN A 406 10.76 -4.48 16.82
N TRP A 407 11.43 -4.09 17.91
CA TRP A 407 12.06 -5.03 18.83
C TRP A 407 11.36 -5.03 20.20
N THR A 408 11.07 -6.21 20.72
CA THR A 408 10.44 -6.40 22.04
C THR A 408 11.14 -5.66 23.18
N PRO A 409 12.49 -5.65 23.29
CA PRO A 409 13.16 -4.96 24.40
C PRO A 409 12.85 -3.46 24.52
N PHE A 410 12.59 -2.77 23.39
CA PHE A 410 12.16 -1.38 23.43
C PHE A 410 10.81 -1.24 24.14
N TRP A 411 9.85 -2.11 23.80
CA TRP A 411 8.50 -2.07 24.35
C TRP A 411 8.46 -2.50 25.81
N GLU A 412 9.29 -3.44 26.23
CA GLU A 412 9.47 -3.81 27.65
C GLU A 412 9.95 -2.60 28.47
N GLN A 413 11.00 -1.92 27.99
CA GLN A 413 11.55 -0.74 28.67
C GLN A 413 10.55 0.43 28.69
N ALA A 414 9.86 0.68 27.58
CA ALA A 414 8.86 1.73 27.50
C ALA A 414 7.65 1.43 28.40
N CYS A 415 7.21 0.17 28.48
CA CYS A 415 6.13 -0.23 29.38
C CYS A 415 6.56 -0.11 30.85
N ALA A 416 7.77 -0.55 31.20
CA ALA A 416 8.30 -0.42 32.57
C ALA A 416 8.47 1.04 33.00
N ALA A 417 8.76 1.94 32.05
CA ALA A 417 8.84 3.39 32.28
C ALA A 417 7.49 4.11 32.20
N ASP A 418 6.37 3.38 32.18
CA ASP A 418 4.99 3.88 32.08
C ASP A 418 4.79 4.87 30.93
N ARG A 419 5.42 4.58 29.79
CA ARG A 419 5.24 5.39 28.57
C ARG A 419 3.86 5.16 27.98
N ARG A 420 3.31 6.23 27.41
CA ARG A 420 1.99 6.23 26.78
C ARG A 420 1.84 5.07 25.79
N ASP A 421 0.77 4.32 25.94
CA ASP A 421 0.37 3.18 25.08
C ASP A 421 1.40 2.03 24.97
N ALA A 422 2.54 2.10 25.68
CA ALA A 422 3.64 1.16 25.52
C ALA A 422 3.29 -0.26 25.98
N CYS A 423 2.58 -0.39 27.11
CA CYS A 423 2.17 -1.70 27.62
C CYS A 423 1.07 -2.35 26.77
N LEU A 424 0.22 -1.55 26.14
CA LEU A 424 -0.77 -2.06 25.18
C LEU A 424 -0.07 -2.58 23.92
N ASN A 425 0.88 -1.82 23.38
CA ASN A 425 1.67 -2.26 22.23
C ASN A 425 2.52 -3.49 22.55
N LEU A 426 3.12 -3.56 23.75
CA LEU A 426 3.85 -4.73 24.21
C LEU A 426 2.94 -5.97 24.29
N TYR A 427 1.75 -5.83 24.87
CA TYR A 427 0.75 -6.89 24.91
C TYR A 427 0.38 -7.39 23.50
N LEU A 428 0.06 -6.47 22.58
CA LEU A 428 -0.31 -6.82 21.19
C LEU A 428 0.83 -7.52 20.45
N LEU A 429 2.08 -7.11 20.71
CA LEU A 429 3.26 -7.74 20.15
C LEU A 429 3.42 -9.18 20.65
N HIS A 430 3.31 -9.42 21.96
CA HIS A 430 3.38 -10.77 22.51
C HIS A 430 2.19 -11.64 22.11
N ASP A 431 0.98 -11.10 22.03
CA ASP A 431 -0.20 -11.83 21.58
C ASP A 431 0.01 -12.36 20.15
N GLY A 432 0.55 -11.51 19.26
CA GLY A 432 0.97 -11.92 17.92
C GLY A 432 2.00 -13.05 17.93
N PHE A 433 3.07 -12.95 18.72
CA PHE A 433 4.07 -14.02 18.82
C PHE A 433 3.53 -15.30 19.45
N CYS A 434 2.66 -15.19 20.45
CA CYS A 434 1.98 -16.32 21.06
C CYS A 434 1.09 -17.06 20.06
N ALA A 435 0.34 -16.31 19.24
CA ALA A 435 -0.49 -16.85 18.18
C ALA A 435 0.33 -17.66 17.16
N GLU A 436 1.59 -17.26 16.90
CA GLU A 436 2.52 -17.95 16.02
C GLU A 436 3.27 -19.13 16.66
N GLY A 437 3.24 -19.25 18.00
CA GLY A 437 3.79 -20.39 18.72
C GLY A 437 4.97 -20.08 19.65
N ALA A 438 5.27 -18.81 19.93
CA ALA A 438 6.24 -18.44 20.95
C ALA A 438 5.66 -18.71 22.36
N ALA A 439 6.12 -19.78 22.99
CA ALA A 439 5.63 -20.25 24.28
C ALA A 439 5.90 -19.22 25.40
N TRP A 440 7.07 -18.58 25.37
CA TRP A 440 7.42 -17.49 26.27
C TRP A 440 6.46 -16.30 26.14
N SER A 441 6.13 -15.88 24.91
CA SER A 441 5.19 -14.78 24.72
C SER A 441 3.78 -15.11 25.19
N CYS A 442 3.34 -16.37 25.06
CA CYS A 442 2.07 -16.80 25.66
C CYS A 442 2.08 -16.68 27.19
N ASN A 443 3.21 -16.94 27.84
CA ASN A 443 3.36 -16.73 29.28
C ASN A 443 3.22 -15.24 29.63
N GLU A 444 3.98 -14.37 28.95
CA GLU A 444 3.95 -12.94 29.22
C GLU A 444 2.57 -12.31 28.96
N VAL A 445 1.85 -12.74 27.91
CA VAL A 445 0.44 -12.39 27.68
C VAL A 445 -0.41 -12.76 28.88
N GLY A 446 -0.26 -13.98 29.40
CA GLY A 446 -0.99 -14.43 30.58
C GLY A 446 -0.72 -13.55 31.80
N VAL A 447 0.53 -13.17 32.05
CA VAL A 447 0.86 -12.30 33.19
C VAL A 447 0.27 -10.90 33.02
N MET A 448 0.42 -10.29 31.84
CA MET A 448 -0.17 -8.97 31.58
C MET A 448 -1.69 -8.98 31.73
N LEU A 449 -2.37 -10.04 31.26
CA LEU A 449 -3.82 -10.20 31.42
C LEU A 449 -4.23 -10.39 32.88
N ALA A 450 -3.46 -11.15 33.67
CA ALA A 450 -3.78 -11.41 35.07
C ALA A 450 -3.54 -10.18 35.96
N GLU A 451 -2.39 -9.51 35.79
CA GLU A 451 -1.94 -8.45 36.69
C GLU A 451 -2.39 -7.05 36.26
N ARG A 452 -2.36 -6.75 34.95
CA ARG A 452 -2.60 -5.38 34.44
C ARG A 452 -4.03 -5.19 33.94
N TYR A 453 -4.56 -6.17 33.22
CA TYR A 453 -5.91 -6.09 32.64
C TYR A 453 -6.97 -6.81 33.47
N GLU A 454 -6.58 -7.40 34.61
CA GLU A 454 -7.46 -8.06 35.59
C GLU A 454 -8.44 -9.06 34.94
N ASN A 455 -7.98 -9.81 33.92
CA ASN A 455 -8.75 -10.79 33.18
C ASN A 455 -8.20 -12.21 33.39
N PRO A 456 -8.42 -12.81 34.58
CA PRO A 456 -7.81 -14.08 34.94
C PRO A 456 -8.30 -15.26 34.09
N ALA A 457 -9.52 -15.17 33.54
CA ALA A 457 -10.07 -16.21 32.68
C ALA A 457 -9.28 -16.34 31.36
N VAL A 458 -9.02 -15.22 30.69
CA VAL A 458 -8.25 -15.21 29.44
C VAL A 458 -6.76 -15.44 29.73
N ALA A 459 -6.25 -14.91 30.85
CA ALA A 459 -4.89 -15.16 31.30
C ALA A 459 -4.58 -16.66 31.47
N LYS A 460 -5.50 -17.42 32.08
CA LYS A 460 -5.33 -18.87 32.24
C LYS A 460 -5.20 -19.58 30.90
N ALA A 461 -5.99 -19.19 29.89
CA ALA A 461 -5.90 -19.80 28.57
C ALA A 461 -4.54 -19.54 27.90
N ALA A 462 -3.96 -18.35 28.10
CA ALA A 462 -2.61 -18.03 27.62
C ALA A 462 -1.53 -18.84 28.35
N PHE A 463 -1.63 -19.00 29.67
CA PHE A 463 -0.73 -19.87 30.45
C PHE A 463 -0.84 -21.35 30.06
N ASP A 464 -2.06 -21.87 29.89
CA ASP A 464 -2.31 -23.24 29.43
C ASP A 464 -1.67 -23.48 28.06
N ARG A 465 -1.75 -22.49 27.15
CA ARG A 465 -1.11 -22.53 25.83
C ARG A 465 0.42 -22.52 25.95
N ALA A 466 1.00 -21.66 26.79
CA ALA A 466 2.44 -21.65 27.05
C ALA A 466 2.92 -23.02 27.58
N CYS A 467 2.17 -23.62 28.50
CA CYS A 467 2.43 -24.96 29.02
C CYS A 467 2.36 -26.04 27.93
N ALA A 468 1.33 -26.00 27.08
CA ALA A 468 1.17 -26.94 25.97
C ALA A 468 2.30 -26.83 24.92
N LEU A 469 2.89 -25.64 24.78
CA LEU A 469 4.07 -25.40 23.95
C LEU A 469 5.40 -25.76 24.65
N GLY A 470 5.35 -26.27 25.88
CA GLY A 470 6.50 -26.78 26.61
C GLY A 470 7.23 -25.77 27.48
N PHE A 471 6.63 -24.61 27.79
CA PHE A 471 7.25 -23.60 28.65
C PHE A 471 6.87 -23.81 30.12
N ALA A 472 7.86 -24.18 30.95
CA ALA A 472 7.65 -24.58 32.34
C ALA A 472 6.95 -23.50 33.20
N ALA A 473 7.37 -22.24 33.08
CA ALA A 473 6.74 -21.13 33.79
C ALA A 473 5.25 -20.96 33.43
N GLY A 474 4.85 -21.31 32.19
CA GLY A 474 3.46 -21.32 31.79
C GLY A 474 2.62 -22.33 32.56
N CYS A 475 3.15 -23.54 32.79
CA CYS A 475 2.48 -24.56 33.60
C CYS A 475 2.33 -24.12 35.06
N ASP A 476 3.41 -23.55 35.62
CA ASP A 476 3.40 -23.06 37.00
C ASP A 476 2.40 -21.89 37.16
N ASN A 477 2.36 -20.97 36.20
CA ASN A 477 1.45 -19.83 36.21
C ASN A 477 -0.01 -20.22 36.03
N ALA A 478 -0.29 -21.24 35.21
CA ALA A 478 -1.64 -21.82 35.09
C ALA A 478 -2.13 -22.43 36.41
N ALA A 479 -1.24 -22.93 37.25
CA ALA A 479 -1.57 -23.38 38.61
C ALA A 479 -1.65 -22.21 39.60
N ALA A 480 -0.71 -21.25 39.51
CA ALA A 480 -0.65 -20.09 40.38
C ALA A 480 -1.90 -19.21 40.27
N ILE A 481 -2.45 -19.04 39.06
CA ILE A 481 -3.66 -18.21 38.86
C ILE A 481 -4.89 -18.77 39.57
N VAL A 482 -4.95 -20.09 39.76
CA VAL A 482 -6.04 -20.75 40.51
C VAL A 482 -5.80 -20.66 42.01
N ASN A 483 -4.54 -20.77 42.43
CA ASN A 483 -4.15 -20.87 43.84
C ASN A 483 -3.78 -19.53 44.49
N GLY A 484 -3.83 -18.41 43.74
CA GLY A 484 -3.43 -17.09 44.22
C GLY A 484 -1.91 -16.95 44.43
N GLY A 485 -1.11 -17.61 43.61
CA GLY A 485 0.36 -17.54 43.64
C GLY A 485 0.94 -16.38 42.82
N ALA A 486 2.21 -16.07 43.04
CA ALA A 486 2.94 -15.11 42.21
C ALA A 486 3.29 -15.72 40.84
N PHE A 487 3.27 -14.89 39.79
CA PHE A 487 3.59 -15.34 38.44
C PHE A 487 5.10 -15.30 38.14
N ARG A 488 5.55 -16.25 37.33
CA ARG A 488 6.93 -16.39 36.85
C ARG A 488 7.12 -15.72 35.49
N HIS A 489 8.25 -15.04 35.33
CA HIS A 489 8.72 -14.39 34.09
C HIS A 489 10.08 -14.97 33.66
N ASP A 490 10.11 -16.26 33.35
CA ASP A 490 11.34 -16.92 32.93
C ASP A 490 11.86 -16.34 31.60
N VAL A 491 13.15 -16.56 31.29
CA VAL A 491 13.78 -16.06 30.06
C VAL A 491 13.30 -16.79 28.81
N PRO A 492 13.28 -16.14 27.63
CA PRO A 492 12.94 -16.82 26.37
C PRO A 492 13.91 -17.95 26.04
N THR A 493 13.39 -19.03 25.44
CA THR A 493 14.21 -20.14 24.94
C THR A 493 14.70 -19.87 23.51
N ALA A 494 15.62 -20.71 23.04
CA ALA A 494 16.04 -20.70 21.63
C ALA A 494 14.89 -20.92 20.64
N ALA A 495 13.83 -21.63 21.04
CA ALA A 495 12.64 -21.81 20.19
C ALA A 495 11.83 -20.49 20.08
N ASP A 496 11.69 -19.76 21.19
CA ASP A 496 10.99 -18.47 21.23
C ASP A 496 11.72 -17.40 20.41
N TYR A 497 13.05 -17.40 20.47
CA TYR A 497 13.89 -16.45 19.71
C TYR A 497 13.66 -16.48 18.20
N ARG A 498 13.19 -17.59 17.63
CA ARG A 498 12.86 -17.65 16.19
C ARG A 498 11.66 -16.77 15.81
N PHE A 499 10.78 -16.50 16.77
CA PHE A 499 9.60 -15.65 16.58
C PHE A 499 9.91 -14.21 16.99
N ILE A 500 10.43 -14.02 18.20
CA ILE A 500 10.53 -12.68 18.80
C ILE A 500 11.70 -11.85 18.27
N LEU A 501 12.75 -12.47 17.70
CA LEU A 501 13.90 -11.74 17.12
C LEU A 501 13.68 -11.25 15.69
N ARG A 502 12.54 -11.58 15.06
CA ARG A 502 12.28 -11.20 13.67
C ARG A 502 11.75 -9.76 13.56
N GLY A 503 11.19 -9.22 14.63
CA GLY A 503 10.49 -7.93 14.61
C GLY A 503 9.35 -7.93 13.58
N SER A 504 9.29 -6.90 12.73
CA SER A 504 8.34 -6.83 11.61
C SER A 504 8.82 -7.55 10.33
N LYS A 505 9.96 -8.26 10.39
CA LYS A 505 10.50 -9.02 9.26
C LYS A 505 9.90 -10.41 9.14
N GLY A 506 10.18 -11.04 8.00
CA GLY A 506 9.76 -12.41 7.72
C GLY A 506 10.41 -13.42 8.67
N PRO A 507 9.99 -14.70 8.59
CA PRO A 507 10.54 -15.77 9.42
C PRO A 507 12.07 -15.85 9.37
N ILE A 508 12.70 -16.03 10.54
CA ILE A 508 14.15 -16.21 10.65
C ILE A 508 14.52 -17.60 10.13
N ALA A 509 15.47 -17.66 9.19
CA ALA A 509 15.95 -18.93 8.62
C ALA A 509 16.92 -19.65 9.57
N GLU A 510 17.64 -18.90 10.41
CA GLU A 510 18.54 -19.44 11.43
C GLU A 510 17.78 -20.26 12.47
N THR A 511 18.16 -21.52 12.61
CA THR A 511 17.58 -22.44 13.59
C THR A 511 18.54 -22.82 14.71
N ALA A 512 19.84 -22.59 14.51
CA ALA A 512 20.89 -22.96 15.44
C ALA A 512 20.86 -22.05 16.69
N PRO A 513 20.75 -22.62 17.92
CA PRO A 513 20.62 -21.84 19.15
C PRO A 513 21.69 -20.76 19.32
N GLU A 514 22.95 -21.07 19.05
CA GLU A 514 24.08 -20.16 19.21
C GLU A 514 23.96 -18.89 18.36
N ARG A 515 23.41 -19.01 17.14
CA ARG A 515 23.18 -17.85 16.28
C ARG A 515 22.00 -17.02 16.73
N LEU A 516 20.96 -17.67 17.26
CA LEU A 516 19.80 -16.96 17.82
C LEU A 516 20.20 -16.18 19.08
N TYR A 517 21.02 -16.75 19.96
CA TYR A 517 21.56 -16.03 21.12
C TYR A 517 22.50 -14.89 20.73
N ALA A 518 23.37 -15.09 19.72
CA ALA A 518 24.22 -14.02 19.20
C ALA A 518 23.38 -12.84 18.67
N ARG A 519 22.35 -13.13 17.86
CA ARG A 519 21.41 -12.12 17.37
C ARG A 519 20.63 -11.45 18.49
N ALA A 520 20.19 -12.21 19.49
CA ALA A 520 19.51 -11.67 20.66
C ALA A 520 20.42 -10.69 21.42
N CYS A 521 21.72 -11.01 21.55
CA CYS A 521 22.71 -10.12 22.15
C CYS A 521 22.89 -8.83 21.36
N GLU A 522 23.00 -8.91 20.02
CA GLU A 522 23.08 -7.74 19.15
C GLU A 522 21.85 -6.83 19.28
N LEU A 523 20.67 -7.42 19.49
CA LEU A 523 19.41 -6.71 19.70
C LEU A 523 19.16 -6.28 21.16
N GLY A 524 20.15 -6.47 22.05
CA GLY A 524 20.10 -5.99 23.43
C GLY A 524 19.25 -6.84 24.38
N TRP A 525 18.98 -8.11 24.05
CA TRP A 525 18.24 -9.01 24.94
C TRP A 525 19.03 -9.33 26.22
N PRO A 526 18.46 -9.12 27.41
CA PRO A 526 19.15 -9.37 28.67
C PRO A 526 19.68 -10.81 28.79
N GLY A 527 20.90 -10.97 29.31
CA GLY A 527 21.48 -12.28 29.61
C GLY A 527 21.98 -13.11 28.42
N THR A 528 21.82 -12.64 27.18
CA THR A 528 22.18 -13.41 25.96
C THR A 528 23.65 -13.23 25.53
N CYS A 529 24.32 -12.17 25.96
CA CYS A 529 25.71 -11.87 25.58
C CYS A 529 26.79 -12.72 26.31
N LYS A 530 26.40 -13.72 27.11
CA LYS A 530 27.32 -14.51 27.95
C LYS A 530 27.40 -16.00 27.58
N SER A 531 27.25 -16.36 26.30
CA SER A 531 27.43 -17.76 25.83
C SER A 531 28.61 -17.94 24.87
N GLN A 532 29.69 -17.17 25.02
CA GLN A 532 30.98 -17.43 24.39
C GLN A 532 32.01 -17.77 25.47
N SER A 533 31.91 -18.96 26.04
CA SER A 533 33.00 -19.60 26.79
C SER A 533 32.94 -21.10 26.59
#